data_AF-A0AAD5F028-F1
#
_entry.id   AF-A0AAD5F028-F1
#
_cell.length_a   1.000
_cell.length_b   1.000
_cell.length_c   1.000
_cell.angle_alpha   90.00
_cell.angle_beta   90.00
_cell.angle_gamma   90.00
#
_symmetry.space_group_name_H-M   'P 1'
#
loop_
_entity.id
_entity.type
_entity.pdbx_description
1 polymer ?
#
loop_
_entity_poly.entity_id
_entity_poly.type
_entity_poly.pdbx_seq_one_letter_code
_entity_poly.pdbx_strand_id
1 'polypeptide(L)'
;MDYSLENHKSYIGKPISELPTPSLVINLPVLKQNVDTLHRDVEKLGIGFRPHVKTLKSLEVTRMMLAGGKYRGIVASTIPEIKGALPLVKEGILDECLYGLPVYPSVLPRLVELRKSLRILLMVDNEQQIALLEQSDSSKQPWDIFVKLDVGSHRAGVETNSQALNSLVERAEMSSAVSIYGFYCHAGHSYAGRSRNEAEETLNVEVSSVLSAAKLLPSDRNIVISVGSTPTAHVVESLKASMPTNIKLELHAGNFPSNDLQQVSTGLVTEAQQAVSVAAEVCSVYPERNEALVNAGVIALSREASAFTGFGRVVGKQAWGVVRLSQEHGILGTSEEGRKVEEDFESCETIPLSVITLNTSPHIKQVIMSYADVAASGPKQSPQDAAAPQPPEIISTESASTASLIDVDLPSVHTVNSEFLDQPVKTETQAARIEREEEAREEKRKRDAAAAKARKTDNWLIQQFSRLSDGNATGLVIANFATVVGLSAYLGYKGWGLYEKGKLDWKAVGIGAGILASVSAAEGVLGRYLYKGKKGGS
;
A
#
# COMPACT_ATOMS: atom_id res chain seq x y z
N MET A 1 -4.36 -24.21 26.09
CA MET A 1 -3.52 -24.91 25.11
C MET A 1 -2.09 -24.61 25.47
N ASP A 2 -1.32 -25.64 25.83
CA ASP A 2 0.10 -25.47 26.11
C ASP A 2 0.84 -25.33 24.76
N TYR A 3 1.32 -24.13 24.45
CA TYR A 3 2.06 -23.84 23.20
C TYR A 3 3.56 -24.15 23.36
N SER A 4 3.92 -25.01 24.31
CA SER A 4 5.29 -25.45 24.51
C SER A 4 5.82 -26.18 23.26
N LEU A 5 7.11 -26.00 22.96
CA LEU A 5 7.81 -26.68 21.87
C LEU A 5 7.71 -28.22 21.96
N GLU A 6 7.40 -28.77 23.14
CA GLU A 6 7.15 -30.19 23.38
C GLU A 6 5.87 -30.67 22.68
N ASN A 7 4.82 -29.84 22.62
CA ASN A 7 3.60 -30.15 21.86
C ASN A 7 3.79 -30.08 20.34
N HIS A 8 4.80 -29.39 19.81
CA HIS A 8 5.04 -29.39 18.36
C HIS A 8 5.68 -30.70 17.89
N LYS A 9 6.50 -31.34 18.73
CA LYS A 9 7.15 -32.62 18.39
C LYS A 9 6.16 -33.78 18.30
N SER A 10 5.04 -33.73 19.04
CA SER A 10 4.03 -34.79 19.00
C SER A 10 3.32 -34.91 17.64
N TYR A 11 3.37 -33.87 16.80
CA TYR A 11 2.83 -33.89 15.44
C TYR A 11 3.80 -34.44 14.39
N ILE A 12 5.05 -34.76 14.76
CA ILE A 12 6.00 -35.38 13.82
C ILE A 12 5.48 -36.77 13.41
N GLY A 13 5.32 -36.98 12.10
CA GLY A 13 4.79 -38.22 11.53
C GLY A 13 3.27 -38.34 11.55
N LYS A 14 2.55 -37.33 12.04
CA LYS A 14 1.09 -37.28 12.02
C LYS A 14 0.53 -36.77 10.69
N PRO A 15 -0.67 -37.20 10.28
CA PRO A 15 -1.34 -36.63 9.12
C PRO A 15 -1.79 -35.18 9.39
N ILE A 16 -1.95 -34.39 8.32
CA ILE A 16 -2.38 -32.97 8.41
C ILE A 16 -3.73 -32.83 9.13
N SER A 17 -4.62 -33.82 8.99
CA SER A 17 -5.93 -33.87 9.65
C SER A 17 -5.86 -33.99 11.18
N GLU A 18 -4.70 -34.31 11.75
CA GLU A 18 -4.49 -34.35 13.21
C GLU A 18 -3.87 -33.05 13.75
N LEU A 19 -3.57 -32.06 12.89
CA LEU A 19 -3.03 -30.78 13.34
C LEU A 19 -4.12 -29.92 13.98
N PRO A 20 -3.79 -29.15 15.04
CA PRO A 20 -4.71 -28.17 15.58
C PRO A 20 -4.98 -27.11 14.52
N THR A 21 -6.25 -26.79 14.28
CA THR A 21 -6.63 -25.80 13.26
C THR A 21 -7.02 -24.47 13.91
N PRO A 22 -6.78 -23.33 13.22
CA PRO A 22 -6.13 -23.22 11.91
C PRO A 22 -4.60 -23.41 12.01
N SER A 23 -4.02 -24.09 11.02
CA SER A 23 -2.56 -24.33 10.94
C SER A 23 -2.00 -23.99 9.56
N LEU A 24 -0.90 -23.23 9.51
CA LEU A 24 -0.15 -23.00 8.27
C LEU A 24 0.65 -24.25 7.92
N VAL A 25 0.38 -24.84 6.75
CA VAL A 25 1.01 -26.06 6.27
C VAL A 25 1.91 -25.75 5.07
N ILE A 26 3.14 -26.26 5.12
CA ILE A 26 4.12 -26.14 4.03
C ILE A 26 4.38 -27.52 3.43
N ASN A 27 4.07 -27.70 2.14
CA ASN A 27 4.43 -28.86 1.36
C ASN A 27 5.92 -28.79 0.98
N LEU A 28 6.76 -29.48 1.77
CA LEU A 28 8.20 -29.46 1.61
C LEU A 28 8.70 -29.96 0.23
N PRO A 29 8.18 -31.07 -0.34
CA PRO A 29 8.53 -31.48 -1.71
C PRO A 29 8.30 -30.40 -2.76
N VAL A 30 7.12 -29.75 -2.76
CA VAL A 30 6.80 -28.67 -3.71
C VAL A 30 7.70 -27.47 -3.49
N LEU A 31 7.92 -27.08 -2.23
CA LEU A 31 8.82 -25.97 -1.90
C LEU A 31 10.24 -26.21 -2.42
N LYS A 32 10.79 -27.42 -2.22
CA LYS A 32 12.11 -27.79 -2.72
C LYS A 32 12.16 -27.76 -4.24
N GLN A 33 11.16 -28.33 -4.91
CA GLN A 33 11.08 -28.31 -6.39
C GLN A 33 11.04 -26.89 -6.95
N ASN A 34 10.32 -25.98 -6.29
CA ASN A 34 10.29 -24.56 -6.68
C ASN A 34 11.67 -23.91 -6.52
N VAL A 35 12.36 -24.19 -5.41
CA VAL A 35 13.72 -23.68 -5.16
C VAL A 35 14.71 -24.19 -6.21
N ASP A 36 14.73 -25.51 -6.43
CA ASP A 36 15.62 -26.18 -7.36
C ASP A 36 15.39 -25.72 -8.81
N THR A 37 14.14 -25.39 -9.16
CA THR A 37 13.82 -24.85 -10.49
C THR A 37 14.46 -23.48 -10.69
N LEU A 38 14.25 -22.53 -9.79
CA LEU A 38 14.84 -21.21 -9.94
C LEU A 38 16.37 -21.24 -9.88
N HIS A 39 16.96 -22.10 -9.03
CA HIS A 39 18.42 -22.29 -9.02
C HIS A 39 18.95 -22.78 -10.36
N ARG A 40 18.31 -23.77 -10.99
CA ARG A 40 18.71 -24.25 -12.33
C ARG A 40 18.68 -23.13 -13.37
N ASP A 41 17.63 -22.29 -13.35
CA ASP A 41 17.46 -21.22 -14.33
C ASP A 41 18.52 -20.11 -14.16
N VAL A 42 18.76 -19.68 -12.91
CA VAL A 42 19.83 -18.73 -12.55
C VAL A 42 21.21 -19.27 -12.92
N GLU A 43 21.48 -20.54 -12.62
CA GLU A 43 22.77 -21.19 -12.91
C GLU A 43 23.04 -21.31 -14.40
N LYS A 44 22.02 -21.67 -15.19
CA LYS A 44 22.12 -21.78 -16.64
C LYS A 44 22.49 -20.44 -17.30
N LEU A 45 22.04 -19.32 -16.70
CA LEU A 45 22.35 -17.97 -17.16
C LEU A 45 23.69 -17.44 -16.62
N GLY A 46 24.27 -18.09 -15.61
CA GLY A 46 25.49 -17.62 -14.96
C GLY A 46 25.33 -16.32 -14.17
N ILE A 47 24.11 -15.99 -13.74
CA ILE A 47 23.82 -14.77 -12.96
C ILE A 47 23.86 -15.04 -11.45
N GLY A 48 24.03 -13.98 -10.65
CA GLY A 48 23.92 -14.07 -9.20
C GLY A 48 22.47 -14.26 -8.73
N PHE A 49 22.31 -14.63 -7.46
CA PHE A 49 20.99 -14.69 -6.82
C PHE A 49 21.07 -14.20 -5.38
N ARG A 50 20.09 -13.39 -4.98
CA ARG A 50 19.92 -12.83 -3.64
C ARG A 50 18.48 -13.03 -3.17
N PRO A 51 18.14 -14.13 -2.48
CA PRO A 51 16.78 -14.40 -2.07
C PRO A 51 16.26 -13.36 -1.06
N HIS A 52 14.99 -13.03 -1.19
CA HIS A 52 14.30 -12.15 -0.25
C HIS A 52 13.56 -12.98 0.80
N VAL A 53 13.90 -12.80 2.09
CA VAL A 53 13.42 -13.68 3.16
C VAL A 53 12.03 -13.36 3.72
N LYS A 54 11.39 -12.27 3.24
CA LYS A 54 10.18 -11.69 3.86
C LYS A 54 8.95 -12.60 3.83
N THR A 55 8.89 -13.56 2.90
CA THR A 55 7.70 -14.40 2.70
C THR A 55 7.48 -15.37 3.85
N LEU A 56 8.49 -16.21 4.13
CA LEU A 56 8.36 -17.26 5.14
C LEU A 56 9.13 -16.94 6.42
N LYS A 57 10.14 -16.06 6.37
CA LYS A 57 10.96 -15.64 7.52
C LYS A 57 11.51 -16.83 8.34
N SER A 58 11.69 -17.98 7.69
CA SER A 58 12.20 -19.23 8.28
C SER A 58 13.68 -19.39 7.96
N LEU A 59 14.45 -19.79 8.98
CA LEU A 59 15.88 -20.07 8.85
C LEU A 59 16.12 -21.25 7.89
N GLU A 60 15.28 -22.28 7.99
CA GLU A 60 15.32 -23.51 7.20
C GLU A 60 15.12 -23.20 5.72
N VAL A 61 14.08 -22.41 5.38
CA VAL A 61 13.83 -22.04 3.99
C VAL A 61 14.89 -21.07 3.47
N THR A 62 15.38 -20.15 4.31
CA THR A 62 16.49 -19.27 3.93
C THR A 62 17.74 -20.08 3.58
N ARG A 63 18.06 -21.11 4.36
CA ARG A 63 19.19 -22.01 4.08
C ARG A 63 19.01 -22.76 2.74
N MET A 64 17.79 -23.18 2.43
CA MET A 64 17.47 -23.80 1.12
C MET A 64 17.65 -22.81 -0.02
N MET A 65 17.11 -21.59 0.09
CA MET A 65 17.25 -20.56 -0.95
C MET A 65 18.72 -20.14 -1.20
N LEU A 66 19.57 -20.20 -0.17
CA LEU A 66 21.01 -19.94 -0.28
C LEU A 66 21.81 -21.12 -0.86
N ALA A 67 21.16 -22.23 -1.21
CA ALA A 67 21.78 -23.45 -1.73
C ALA A 67 22.97 -23.91 -0.87
N GLY A 68 22.79 -23.93 0.46
CA GLY A 68 23.83 -24.36 1.39
C GLY A 68 25.08 -23.47 1.44
N GLY A 69 24.99 -22.22 0.94
CA GLY A 69 26.09 -21.25 0.95
C GLY A 69 26.71 -20.95 -0.42
N LYS A 70 26.15 -21.52 -1.50
CA LYS A 70 26.47 -21.13 -2.88
C LYS A 70 26.11 -19.67 -3.13
N TYR A 71 24.93 -19.25 -2.67
CA TYR A 71 24.55 -17.85 -2.61
C TYR A 71 24.78 -17.35 -1.19
N ARG A 72 25.40 -16.18 -1.04
CA ARG A 72 25.90 -15.68 0.26
C ARG A 72 25.26 -14.37 0.70
N GLY A 73 24.21 -13.94 -0.03
CA GLY A 73 23.51 -12.69 0.21
C GLY A 73 22.00 -12.89 0.34
N ILE A 74 21.35 -12.13 1.24
CA ILE A 74 19.88 -12.06 1.32
C ILE A 74 19.37 -10.62 1.16
N VAL A 75 18.07 -10.48 0.87
CA VAL A 75 17.32 -9.24 1.09
C VAL A 75 16.37 -9.44 2.27
N ALA A 76 16.45 -8.54 3.27
CA ALA A 76 15.57 -8.53 4.43
C ALA A 76 14.77 -7.21 4.46
N SER A 77 13.47 -7.29 4.69
CA SER A 77 12.58 -6.12 4.77
C SER A 77 12.58 -5.45 6.15
N THR A 78 13.01 -6.15 7.19
CA THR A 78 12.96 -5.66 8.57
C THR A 78 14.19 -6.04 9.40
N ILE A 79 14.49 -5.27 10.45
CA ILE A 79 15.57 -5.59 11.40
C ILE A 79 15.41 -6.98 12.06
N PRO A 80 14.21 -7.40 12.50
CA PRO A 80 14.01 -8.76 13.03
C PRO A 80 14.39 -9.87 12.05
N GLU A 81 14.13 -9.70 10.74
CA GLU A 81 14.54 -10.67 9.72
C GLU A 81 16.08 -10.79 9.63
N ILE A 82 16.80 -9.67 9.67
CA ILE A 82 18.27 -9.68 9.68
C ILE A 82 18.78 -10.40 10.93
N LYS A 83 18.22 -10.09 12.11
CA LYS A 83 18.59 -10.75 13.37
C LYS A 83 18.31 -12.25 13.34
N GLY A 84 17.16 -12.65 12.77
CA GLY A 84 16.79 -14.06 12.61
C GLY A 84 17.73 -14.84 11.70
N ALA A 85 18.41 -14.17 10.77
CA ALA A 85 19.37 -14.78 9.84
C ALA A 85 20.81 -14.87 10.39
N LEU A 86 21.14 -14.23 11.53
CA LEU A 86 22.48 -14.27 12.13
C LEU A 86 23.02 -15.69 12.42
N PRO A 87 22.22 -16.72 12.74
CA PRO A 87 22.73 -18.09 12.82
C PRO A 87 23.40 -18.56 11.52
N LEU A 88 22.90 -18.17 10.34
CA LEU A 88 23.51 -18.55 9.05
C LEU A 88 24.87 -17.88 8.82
N VAL A 89 25.11 -16.72 9.46
CA VAL A 89 26.41 -16.06 9.45
C VAL A 89 27.43 -16.87 10.26
N LYS A 90 27.02 -17.34 11.44
CA LYS A 90 27.86 -18.20 12.29
C LYS A 90 28.15 -19.55 11.63
N GLU A 91 27.23 -20.06 10.83
CA GLU A 91 27.41 -21.28 10.01
C GLU A 91 28.30 -21.05 8.78
N GLY A 92 28.68 -19.80 8.45
CA GLY A 92 29.46 -19.47 7.25
C GLY A 92 28.67 -19.58 5.95
N ILE A 93 27.33 -19.58 6.01
CA ILE A 93 26.43 -19.66 4.85
C ILE A 93 26.08 -18.27 4.31
N LEU A 94 25.99 -17.26 5.19
CA LEU A 94 25.57 -15.91 4.88
C LEU A 94 26.67 -14.88 5.18
N ASP A 95 27.01 -14.05 4.19
CA ASP A 95 28.02 -13.00 4.32
C ASP A 95 27.44 -11.58 4.32
N GLU A 96 26.35 -11.39 3.58
CA GLU A 96 25.80 -10.05 3.37
C GLU A 96 24.26 -10.00 3.34
N CYS A 97 23.72 -8.87 3.77
CA CYS A 97 22.29 -8.62 3.75
C CYS A 97 22.00 -7.21 3.24
N LEU A 98 21.16 -7.13 2.21
CA LEU A 98 20.57 -5.88 1.75
C LEU A 98 19.34 -5.56 2.60
N TYR A 99 19.34 -4.40 3.25
CA TYR A 99 18.15 -3.86 3.90
C TYR A 99 17.18 -3.33 2.83
N GLY A 100 15.99 -3.94 2.75
CA GLY A 100 15.04 -3.79 1.65
C GLY A 100 14.21 -2.51 1.65
N LEU A 101 14.58 -1.50 2.44
CA LEU A 101 13.97 -0.18 2.45
C LEU A 101 15.06 0.89 2.32
N PRO A 102 14.77 2.02 1.65
CA PRO A 102 15.63 3.19 1.71
C PRO A 102 15.92 3.57 3.17
N VAL A 103 17.17 3.87 3.48
CA VAL A 103 17.60 4.11 4.86
C VAL A 103 16.92 5.35 5.45
N TYR A 104 16.58 5.29 6.74
CA TYR A 104 15.96 6.38 7.48
C TYR A 104 16.56 6.53 8.89
N PRO A 105 16.41 7.70 9.56
CA PRO A 105 17.18 8.01 10.76
C PRO A 105 17.02 7.00 11.90
N SER A 106 15.79 6.55 12.17
CA SER A 106 15.51 5.66 13.32
C SER A 106 15.99 4.22 13.16
N VAL A 107 16.31 3.76 11.93
CA VAL A 107 16.86 2.42 11.70
C VAL A 107 18.38 2.39 11.74
N LEU A 108 19.04 3.51 11.45
CA LEU A 108 20.48 3.56 11.27
C LEU A 108 21.31 3.09 12.48
N PRO A 109 21.00 3.48 13.74
CA PRO A 109 21.75 2.95 14.90
C PRO A 109 21.68 1.42 15.02
N ARG A 110 20.55 0.82 14.64
CA ARG A 110 20.38 -0.65 14.64
C ARG A 110 21.18 -1.32 13.52
N LEU A 111 21.26 -0.68 12.36
CA LEU A 111 22.07 -1.18 11.23
C LEU A 111 23.57 -1.06 11.50
N VAL A 112 24.02 0.02 12.15
CA VAL A 112 25.41 0.19 12.61
C VAL A 112 25.81 -0.96 13.54
N GLU A 113 24.94 -1.33 14.49
CA GLU A 113 25.20 -2.46 15.38
C GLU A 113 25.28 -3.79 14.62
N LEU A 114 24.31 -4.05 13.72
CA LEU A 114 24.29 -5.28 12.92
C LEU A 114 25.49 -5.41 11.98
N ARG A 115 26.01 -4.28 11.49
CA ARG A 115 27.19 -4.23 10.61
C ARG A 115 28.44 -4.83 11.26
N LYS A 116 28.49 -4.92 12.60
CA LYS A 116 29.59 -5.59 13.33
C LYS A 116 29.63 -7.10 13.12
N SER A 117 28.50 -7.72 12.78
CA SER A 117 28.37 -9.17 12.63
C SER A 117 28.16 -9.61 11.18
N LEU A 118 27.56 -8.76 10.34
CA LEU A 118 27.13 -9.09 8.99
C LEU A 118 27.38 -7.88 8.07
N ARG A 119 27.85 -8.09 6.84
CA ARG A 119 27.97 -6.99 5.88
C ARG A 119 26.57 -6.49 5.50
N ILE A 120 26.25 -5.26 5.88
CA ILE A 120 24.95 -4.65 5.59
C ILE A 120 25.09 -3.74 4.37
N LEU A 121 24.31 -4.05 3.33
CA LEU A 121 24.12 -3.20 2.16
C LEU A 121 22.85 -2.36 2.38
N LEU A 122 22.86 -1.09 1.95
CA LEU A 122 21.72 -0.18 2.11
C LEU A 122 21.10 0.19 0.77
N MET A 123 19.82 0.53 0.77
CA MET A 123 19.17 1.20 -0.37
C MET A 123 19.15 2.70 -0.14
N VAL A 124 19.38 3.46 -1.22
CA VAL A 124 19.15 4.90 -1.26
C VAL A 124 18.40 5.31 -2.53
N ASP A 125 17.52 6.29 -2.40
CA ASP A 125 16.77 6.94 -3.48
C ASP A 125 16.63 8.45 -3.28
N ASN A 126 17.33 9.03 -2.30
CA ASN A 126 17.29 10.46 -2.05
C ASN A 126 18.63 10.98 -1.49
N GLU A 127 19.05 12.18 -1.91
CA GLU A 127 20.30 12.81 -1.45
C GLU A 127 20.35 13.03 0.06
N GLN A 128 19.21 13.26 0.71
CA GLN A 128 19.12 13.41 2.17
C GLN A 128 19.57 12.15 2.91
N GLN A 129 19.44 10.98 2.29
CA GLN A 129 19.91 9.71 2.88
C GLN A 129 21.44 9.64 2.85
N ILE A 130 22.09 10.21 1.84
CA ILE A 130 23.56 10.34 1.81
C ILE A 130 24.01 11.25 2.95
N ALA A 131 23.37 12.41 3.10
CA ALA A 131 23.67 13.33 4.21
C ALA A 131 23.45 12.69 5.59
N LEU A 132 22.43 11.85 5.73
CA LEU A 132 22.20 11.06 6.95
C LEU A 132 23.35 10.07 7.21
N LEU A 133 23.84 9.39 6.19
CA LEU A 133 24.93 8.42 6.32
C LEU A 133 26.27 9.10 6.64
N GLU A 134 26.51 10.32 6.14
CA GLU A 134 27.67 11.15 6.48
C GLU A 134 27.69 11.59 7.94
N GLN A 135 26.51 11.75 8.56
CA GLN A 135 26.39 12.07 9.98
C GLN A 135 26.54 10.84 10.88
N SER A 136 26.43 9.64 10.31
CA SER A 136 26.70 8.41 11.06
C SER A 136 28.19 8.30 11.36
N ASP A 137 28.58 7.71 12.49
CA ASP A 137 29.98 7.42 12.80
C ASP A 137 30.49 6.25 11.93
N SER A 138 30.47 6.46 10.61
CA SER A 138 30.96 5.57 9.56
C SER A 138 32.48 5.68 9.41
N SER A 139 33.17 6.30 10.38
CA SER A 139 34.57 6.74 10.34
C SER A 139 35.61 5.63 10.10
N LYS A 140 35.18 4.36 10.01
CA LYS A 140 36.07 3.22 9.71
C LYS A 140 35.86 2.61 8.33
N GLN A 141 34.65 2.63 7.75
CA GLN A 141 34.36 2.06 6.42
C GLN A 141 33.09 2.67 5.78
N PRO A 142 33.11 3.05 4.48
CA PRO A 142 31.94 3.55 3.77
C PRO A 142 30.82 2.50 3.73
N TRP A 143 29.57 2.95 3.70
CA TRP A 143 28.41 2.07 3.47
C TRP A 143 28.33 1.66 2.01
N ASP A 144 28.25 0.35 1.75
CA ASP A 144 27.92 -0.14 0.42
C ASP A 144 26.42 0.11 0.15
N ILE A 145 26.13 0.89 -0.90
CA ILE A 145 24.77 1.29 -1.24
C ILE A 145 24.34 0.77 -2.62
N PHE A 146 23.08 0.37 -2.70
CA PHE A 146 22.35 0.27 -3.95
C PHE A 146 21.55 1.54 -4.18
N VAL A 147 21.71 2.15 -5.35
CA VAL A 147 20.79 3.20 -5.81
C VAL A 147 19.51 2.51 -6.30
N LYS A 148 18.39 2.81 -5.63
CA LYS A 148 17.09 2.20 -5.90
C LYS A 148 16.42 2.94 -7.05
N LEU A 149 16.07 2.21 -8.10
CA LEU A 149 15.34 2.75 -9.26
C LEU A 149 13.85 2.41 -9.19
N ASP A 150 13.02 3.35 -9.62
CA ASP A 150 11.63 3.09 -9.99
C ASP A 150 11.55 2.76 -11.49
N VAL A 151 10.98 1.61 -11.78
CA VAL A 151 10.79 1.05 -13.13
C VAL A 151 9.30 0.86 -13.45
N GLY A 152 8.44 1.67 -12.84
CA GLY A 152 6.98 1.67 -13.04
C GLY A 152 6.18 1.09 -11.88
N SER A 153 6.82 0.81 -10.74
CA SER A 153 6.10 0.38 -9.53
C SER A 153 5.51 1.55 -8.75
N HIS A 154 6.08 2.76 -8.90
CA HIS A 154 5.70 3.98 -8.20
C HIS A 154 5.63 3.84 -6.67
N ARG A 155 6.43 2.93 -6.11
CA ARG A 155 6.49 2.66 -4.67
C ARG A 155 7.65 3.36 -3.98
N ALA A 156 8.85 3.20 -4.53
CA ALA A 156 10.10 3.78 -4.05
C ALA A 156 11.13 3.70 -5.17
N GLY A 157 12.21 4.48 -5.06
CA GLY A 157 13.23 4.58 -6.08
C GLY A 157 13.11 5.82 -6.95
N VAL A 158 14.23 6.15 -7.59
CA VAL A 158 14.34 7.29 -8.50
C VAL A 158 14.08 6.83 -9.92
N GLU A 159 13.37 7.65 -10.71
CA GLU A 159 13.14 7.35 -12.12
C GLU A 159 14.44 7.32 -12.92
N THR A 160 14.59 6.28 -13.74
CA THR A 160 15.83 5.93 -14.47
C THR A 160 16.41 7.04 -15.37
N ASN A 161 15.58 7.95 -15.89
CA ASN A 161 16.02 9.01 -16.81
C ASN A 161 15.83 10.42 -16.22
N SER A 162 15.70 10.53 -14.89
CA SER A 162 15.45 11.80 -14.22
C SER A 162 16.74 12.54 -13.86
N GLN A 163 16.67 13.87 -13.78
CA GLN A 163 17.76 14.68 -13.22
C GLN A 163 18.06 14.30 -11.77
N ALA A 164 17.04 13.87 -11.02
CA ALA A 164 17.20 13.42 -9.64
C ALA A 164 18.14 12.20 -9.52
N LEU A 165 18.12 11.28 -10.50
CA LEU A 165 19.05 10.15 -10.50
C LEU A 165 20.49 10.63 -10.71
N ASN A 166 20.71 11.52 -11.68
CA ASN A 166 22.03 12.09 -11.94
C ASN A 166 22.58 12.78 -10.69
N SER A 167 21.78 13.67 -10.07
CA SER A 167 22.17 14.38 -8.85
C SER A 167 22.47 13.42 -7.69
N LEU A 168 21.67 12.36 -7.52
CA LEU A 168 21.89 11.37 -6.47
C LEU A 168 23.20 10.58 -6.67
N VAL A 169 23.47 10.14 -7.91
CA VAL A 169 24.70 9.40 -8.23
C VAL A 169 25.92 10.29 -8.05
N GLU A 170 25.90 11.52 -8.56
CA GLU A 170 26.98 12.50 -8.37
C GLU A 170 27.22 12.78 -6.87
N ARG A 171 26.14 12.97 -6.10
CA ARG A 171 26.23 13.23 -4.66
C ARG A 171 26.83 12.08 -3.88
N ALA A 172 26.50 10.84 -4.26
CA ALA A 172 27.05 9.63 -3.67
C ALA A 172 28.53 9.44 -4.02
N GLU A 173 28.95 9.70 -5.26
CA GLU A 173 30.37 9.62 -5.65
C GLU A 173 31.25 10.67 -4.97
N MET A 174 30.69 11.83 -4.61
CA MET A 174 31.40 12.87 -3.83
C MET A 174 31.50 12.57 -2.33
N SER A 175 30.77 11.57 -1.82
CA SER A 175 30.69 11.28 -0.39
C SER A 175 31.67 10.18 0.02
N SER A 176 32.48 10.43 1.04
CA SER A 176 33.36 9.40 1.63
C SER A 176 32.62 8.43 2.56
N ALA A 177 31.35 8.71 2.90
CA ALA A 177 30.55 7.89 3.80
C ALA A 177 29.87 6.71 3.11
N VAL A 178 29.79 6.72 1.78
CA VAL A 178 29.14 5.69 0.97
C VAL A 178 30.02 5.23 -0.18
N SER A 179 29.74 4.04 -0.69
CA SER A 179 30.31 3.50 -1.91
C SER A 179 29.18 2.88 -2.71
N ILE A 180 28.99 3.32 -3.96
CA ILE A 180 27.99 2.72 -4.84
C ILE A 180 28.44 1.29 -5.16
N TYR A 181 27.71 0.33 -4.60
CA TYR A 181 27.84 -1.09 -4.86
C TYR A 181 27.12 -1.47 -6.15
N GLY A 182 26.04 -0.76 -6.47
CA GLY A 182 25.21 -1.13 -7.60
C GLY A 182 23.90 -0.35 -7.76
N PHE A 183 23.08 -0.85 -8.68
CA PHE A 183 21.70 -0.38 -8.90
C PHE A 183 20.71 -1.50 -8.60
N TYR A 184 19.59 -1.15 -8.00
CA TYR A 184 18.55 -2.11 -7.61
C TYR A 184 17.20 -1.62 -8.13
N CYS A 185 16.44 -2.47 -8.82
CA CYS A 185 15.05 -2.18 -9.17
C CYS A 185 14.14 -3.33 -8.70
N HIS A 186 12.84 -3.10 -8.60
CA HIS A 186 11.89 -4.16 -8.26
C HIS A 186 10.57 -3.86 -8.96
N ALA A 187 10.23 -4.64 -9.98
CA ALA A 187 8.98 -4.49 -10.70
C ALA A 187 7.79 -5.08 -9.91
N GLY A 188 7.37 -4.40 -8.84
CA GLY A 188 6.19 -4.81 -8.06
C GLY A 188 4.89 -4.86 -8.87
N HIS A 189 4.81 -4.11 -9.98
CA HIS A 189 3.66 -4.13 -10.88
C HIS A 189 3.53 -5.44 -11.69
N SER A 190 4.58 -6.28 -11.75
CA SER A 190 4.54 -7.60 -12.42
C SER A 190 3.48 -8.53 -11.84
N TYR A 191 3.08 -8.31 -10.59
CA TYR A 191 2.02 -9.04 -9.88
C TYR A 191 0.62 -8.80 -10.47
N ALA A 192 0.43 -7.70 -11.22
CA ALA A 192 -0.77 -7.42 -11.98
C ALA A 192 -0.78 -8.11 -13.36
N GLY A 193 0.37 -8.62 -13.83
CA GLY A 193 0.48 -9.31 -15.10
C GLY A 193 -0.29 -10.63 -15.12
N ARG A 194 -0.79 -11.01 -16.29
CA ARG A 194 -1.63 -12.23 -16.49
C ARG A 194 -1.10 -13.16 -17.56
N SER A 195 0.08 -12.87 -18.10
CA SER A 195 0.69 -13.68 -19.14
C SER A 195 2.20 -13.75 -18.97
N ARG A 196 2.76 -14.82 -19.52
CA ARG A 196 4.21 -15.00 -19.61
C ARG A 196 4.89 -13.85 -20.35
N ASN A 197 4.32 -13.41 -21.47
CA ASN A 197 4.88 -12.33 -22.29
C ASN A 197 4.99 -11.01 -21.52
N GLU A 198 3.97 -10.66 -20.72
CA GLU A 198 4.02 -9.45 -19.87
C GLU A 198 5.13 -9.54 -18.82
N ALA A 199 5.33 -10.71 -18.22
CA ALA A 199 6.42 -10.92 -17.26
C ALA A 199 7.80 -10.82 -17.94
N GLU A 200 7.94 -11.38 -19.14
CA GLU A 200 9.18 -11.30 -19.93
C GLU A 200 9.49 -9.85 -20.35
N GLU A 201 8.48 -9.09 -20.80
CA GLU A 201 8.62 -7.66 -21.10
C GLU A 201 9.04 -6.87 -19.86
N THR A 202 8.38 -7.12 -18.73
CA THR A 202 8.72 -6.48 -17.46
C THR A 202 10.16 -6.76 -17.04
N LEU A 203 10.62 -8.01 -17.14
CA LEU A 203 12.01 -8.39 -16.84
C LEU A 203 13.02 -7.66 -17.74
N ASN A 204 12.71 -7.53 -19.04
CA ASN A 204 13.56 -6.79 -19.97
C ASN A 204 13.64 -5.28 -19.62
N VAL A 205 12.52 -4.69 -19.20
CA VAL A 205 12.48 -3.30 -18.69
C VAL A 205 13.30 -3.16 -17.41
N GLU A 206 13.19 -4.10 -16.47
CA GLU A 206 13.99 -4.12 -15.24
C GLU A 206 15.50 -4.08 -15.56
N VAL A 207 15.97 -4.99 -16.42
CA VAL A 207 17.39 -5.13 -16.78
C VAL A 207 17.89 -3.93 -17.58
N SER A 208 17.15 -3.48 -18.59
CA SER A 208 17.57 -2.34 -19.41
C SER A 208 17.62 -1.03 -18.61
N SER A 209 16.73 -0.85 -17.63
CA SER A 209 16.71 0.34 -16.77
C SER A 209 17.94 0.43 -15.88
N VAL A 210 18.28 -0.64 -15.14
CA VAL A 210 19.47 -0.66 -14.29
C VAL A 210 20.77 -0.59 -15.09
N LEU A 211 20.80 -1.17 -16.30
CA LEU A 211 21.93 -1.02 -17.23
C LEU A 211 22.08 0.40 -17.75
N SER A 212 20.99 1.13 -17.95
CA SER A 212 21.04 2.54 -18.34
C SER A 212 21.65 3.37 -17.20
N ALA A 213 21.18 3.17 -15.97
CA ALA A 213 21.70 3.87 -14.79
C ALA A 213 23.18 3.53 -14.50
N ALA A 214 23.60 2.30 -14.76
CA ALA A 214 25.00 1.87 -14.64
C ALA A 214 25.97 2.73 -15.47
N LYS A 215 25.53 3.33 -16.57
CA LYS A 215 26.36 4.21 -17.42
C LYS A 215 26.70 5.55 -16.78
N LEU A 216 26.05 5.90 -15.65
CA LEU A 216 26.37 7.09 -14.86
C LEU A 216 27.65 6.91 -14.04
N LEU A 217 28.16 5.68 -13.95
CA LEU A 217 29.41 5.36 -13.26
C LEU A 217 30.55 5.12 -14.26
N PRO A 218 31.82 5.31 -13.83
CA PRO A 218 32.98 4.97 -14.64
C PRO A 218 32.95 3.50 -15.13
N SER A 219 33.35 3.28 -16.38
CA SER A 219 33.26 1.98 -17.05
C SER A 219 34.23 0.92 -16.53
N ASP A 220 35.24 1.31 -15.76
CA ASP A 220 36.21 0.42 -15.11
C ASP A 220 35.71 -0.09 -13.74
N ARG A 221 34.63 0.47 -13.20
CA ARG A 221 34.08 0.08 -11.90
C ARG A 221 33.31 -1.22 -12.00
N ASN A 222 33.62 -2.15 -11.08
CA ASN A 222 32.83 -3.36 -10.90
C ASN A 222 31.57 -3.04 -10.08
N ILE A 223 30.41 -3.29 -10.66
CA ILE A 223 29.12 -3.01 -10.00
C ILE A 223 28.17 -4.20 -10.10
N VAL A 224 27.22 -4.25 -9.16
CA VAL A 224 26.13 -5.21 -9.17
C VAL A 224 24.86 -4.54 -9.67
N ILE A 225 24.14 -5.18 -10.57
CA ILE A 225 22.77 -4.79 -10.90
C ILE A 225 21.83 -5.87 -10.38
N SER A 226 20.86 -5.47 -9.58
CA SER A 226 19.95 -6.38 -8.89
C SER A 226 18.52 -6.11 -9.35
N VAL A 227 17.91 -7.11 -9.97
CA VAL A 227 16.55 -7.03 -10.54
C VAL A 227 15.70 -8.18 -10.05
N GLY A 228 14.37 -8.03 -10.14
CA GLY A 228 13.49 -9.17 -10.04
C GLY A 228 12.31 -8.99 -9.09
N SER A 229 11.35 -9.85 -9.35
CA SER A 229 10.15 -10.09 -8.57
C SER A 229 9.84 -11.58 -8.72
N THR A 230 8.95 -12.14 -7.90
CA THR A 230 8.57 -13.55 -8.08
C THR A 230 7.99 -13.83 -9.48
N PRO A 231 7.10 -12.98 -10.04
CA PRO A 231 6.65 -13.15 -11.41
C PRO A 231 7.79 -13.11 -12.44
N THR A 232 8.70 -12.13 -12.36
CA THR A 232 9.82 -12.05 -13.32
C THR A 232 10.87 -13.14 -13.11
N ALA A 233 10.98 -13.71 -11.91
CA ALA A 233 11.83 -14.87 -11.62
C ALA A 233 11.34 -16.15 -12.32
N HIS A 234 10.01 -16.33 -12.46
CA HIS A 234 9.42 -17.49 -13.16
C HIS A 234 9.62 -17.48 -14.67
N VAL A 235 10.17 -16.39 -15.23
CA VAL A 235 10.50 -16.26 -16.65
C VAL A 235 11.97 -15.89 -16.86
N VAL A 236 12.81 -15.98 -15.81
CA VAL A 236 14.20 -15.54 -15.88
C VAL A 236 14.99 -16.30 -16.95
N GLU A 237 14.67 -17.57 -17.19
CA GLU A 237 15.28 -18.43 -18.19
C GLU A 237 15.13 -17.91 -19.63
N SER A 238 14.18 -17.00 -19.87
CA SER A 238 13.98 -16.32 -21.15
C SER A 238 14.98 -15.18 -21.40
N LEU A 239 15.70 -14.73 -20.38
CA LEU A 239 16.60 -13.58 -20.45
C LEU A 239 17.77 -13.84 -21.40
N LYS A 240 17.91 -12.99 -22.42
CA LYS A 240 19.00 -13.06 -23.42
C LYS A 240 20.05 -11.96 -23.26
N ALA A 241 20.17 -11.41 -22.05
CA ALA A 241 20.98 -10.23 -21.84
C ALA A 241 22.48 -10.60 -21.74
N SER A 242 23.30 -9.98 -22.58
CA SER A 242 24.76 -10.01 -22.46
C SER A 242 25.21 -8.87 -21.55
N MET A 243 25.95 -9.19 -20.49
CA MET A 243 26.46 -8.20 -19.54
C MET A 243 27.88 -7.76 -19.91
N PRO A 244 28.22 -6.46 -19.79
CA PRO A 244 29.60 -6.02 -19.77
C PRO A 244 30.40 -6.75 -18.69
N THR A 245 31.71 -6.95 -18.91
CA THR A 245 32.57 -7.74 -18.01
C THR A 245 32.68 -7.17 -16.59
N ASN A 246 32.47 -5.86 -16.42
CA ASN A 246 32.48 -5.15 -15.15
C ASN A 246 31.11 -5.12 -14.45
N ILE A 247 30.06 -5.70 -15.04
CA ILE A 247 28.71 -5.69 -14.47
C ILE A 247 28.29 -7.11 -14.10
N LYS A 248 28.00 -7.32 -12.82
CA LYS A 248 27.42 -8.56 -12.32
C LYS A 248 25.90 -8.40 -12.19
N LEU A 249 25.15 -9.14 -13.00
CA LEU A 249 23.71 -9.25 -12.84
C LEU A 249 23.37 -10.25 -11.73
N GLU A 250 22.47 -9.87 -10.82
CA GLU A 250 21.84 -10.78 -9.87
C GLU A 250 20.31 -10.67 -9.92
N LEU A 251 19.65 -11.81 -9.73
CA LEU A 251 18.20 -11.90 -9.53
C LEU A 251 17.88 -11.84 -8.03
N HIS A 252 16.78 -11.18 -7.65
CA HIS A 252 16.20 -11.31 -6.32
C HIS A 252 14.71 -11.68 -6.40
N ALA A 253 14.31 -12.68 -5.62
CA ALA A 253 12.92 -13.11 -5.47
C ALA A 253 12.72 -13.71 -4.08
N GLY A 254 11.48 -13.71 -3.58
CA GLY A 254 11.21 -14.18 -2.21
C GLY A 254 9.96 -15.03 -2.04
N ASN A 255 8.94 -14.88 -2.89
CA ASN A 255 7.71 -15.68 -2.77
C ASN A 255 7.79 -16.99 -3.57
N PHE A 256 8.73 -17.11 -4.52
CA PHE A 256 8.92 -18.30 -5.36
C PHE A 256 9.01 -19.65 -4.63
N PRO A 257 9.55 -19.79 -3.39
CA PRO A 257 9.61 -21.11 -2.76
C PRO A 257 8.21 -21.59 -2.39
N SER A 258 7.39 -20.69 -1.82
CA SER A 258 6.02 -21.01 -1.44
C SER A 258 5.07 -20.97 -2.62
N ASN A 259 5.23 -19.99 -3.50
CA ASN A 259 4.14 -19.42 -4.30
C ASN A 259 2.89 -19.17 -3.43
N ASP A 260 1.83 -18.68 -4.03
CA ASP A 260 0.53 -18.55 -3.38
C ASP A 260 -0.54 -18.31 -4.44
N LEU A 261 -1.78 -18.15 -3.99
CA LEU A 261 -2.93 -17.95 -4.88
C LEU A 261 -2.80 -16.67 -5.73
N GLN A 262 -2.06 -15.67 -5.25
CA GLN A 262 -1.75 -14.48 -6.03
C GLN A 262 -0.75 -14.83 -7.15
N GLN A 263 0.28 -15.63 -6.89
CA GLN A 263 1.18 -16.09 -7.96
C GLN A 263 0.45 -16.95 -9.00
N VAL A 264 -0.46 -17.83 -8.58
CA VAL A 264 -1.30 -18.60 -9.50
C VAL A 264 -2.13 -17.66 -10.40
N SER A 265 -2.60 -16.54 -9.85
CA SER A 265 -3.36 -15.53 -10.61
C SER A 265 -2.55 -14.86 -11.72
N THR A 266 -1.21 -14.93 -11.70
CA THR A 266 -0.38 -14.39 -12.79
C THR A 266 -0.36 -15.26 -14.05
N GLY A 267 -0.80 -16.52 -13.94
CA GLY A 267 -0.72 -17.50 -15.01
C GLY A 267 0.68 -18.09 -15.22
N LEU A 268 1.66 -17.75 -14.38
CA LEU A 268 3.04 -18.24 -14.47
C LEU A 268 3.28 -19.55 -13.72
N VAL A 269 2.45 -19.83 -12.71
CA VAL A 269 2.49 -21.05 -11.91
C VAL A 269 1.09 -21.64 -11.75
N THR A 270 1.04 -22.94 -11.48
CA THR A 270 -0.21 -23.68 -11.23
C THR A 270 -0.45 -23.87 -9.73
N GLU A 271 -1.67 -24.23 -9.33
CA GLU A 271 -1.99 -24.57 -7.93
C GLU A 271 -1.12 -25.72 -7.39
N ALA A 272 -0.66 -26.63 -8.26
CA ALA A 272 0.25 -27.72 -7.87
C ALA A 272 1.64 -27.23 -7.44
N GLN A 273 2.03 -26.02 -7.85
CA GLN A 273 3.30 -25.38 -7.46
C GLN A 273 3.16 -24.49 -6.21
N GLN A 274 1.96 -24.41 -5.63
CA GLN A 274 1.72 -23.73 -4.37
C GLN A 274 2.06 -24.67 -3.21
N ALA A 275 3.13 -24.34 -2.48
CA ALA A 275 3.59 -25.11 -1.34
C ALA A 275 2.90 -24.72 -0.02
N VAL A 276 2.19 -23.59 0.04
CA VAL A 276 1.57 -23.10 1.28
C VAL A 276 0.05 -23.24 1.26
N SER A 277 -0.51 -23.76 2.35
CA SER A 277 -1.95 -23.81 2.59
C SER A 277 -2.25 -23.56 4.07
N VAL A 278 -3.51 -23.27 4.40
CA VAL A 278 -3.99 -23.24 5.78
C VAL A 278 -4.95 -24.40 5.98
N ALA A 279 -4.63 -25.33 6.87
CA ALA A 279 -5.55 -26.35 7.32
C ALA A 279 -6.59 -25.69 8.24
N ALA A 280 -7.87 -25.88 7.93
CA ALA A 280 -9.00 -25.34 8.67
C ALA A 280 -10.04 -26.44 8.90
N GLU A 281 -10.79 -26.38 9.99
CA GLU A 281 -11.93 -27.25 10.24
C GLU A 281 -13.23 -26.58 9.80
N VAL A 282 -14.10 -27.33 9.14
CA VAL A 282 -15.49 -26.95 8.90
C VAL A 282 -16.24 -27.08 10.22
N CYS A 283 -16.53 -25.96 10.88
CA CYS A 283 -17.23 -25.96 12.16
C CYS A 283 -18.73 -26.22 12.03
N SER A 284 -19.33 -25.81 10.91
CA SER A 284 -20.76 -26.00 10.65
C SER A 284 -21.06 -25.84 9.16
N VAL A 285 -22.09 -26.55 8.68
CA VAL A 285 -22.64 -26.43 7.33
C VAL A 285 -24.05 -25.83 7.42
N TYR A 286 -24.39 -24.91 6.51
CA TYR A 286 -25.65 -24.16 6.46
C TYR A 286 -26.31 -24.31 5.07
N PRO A 287 -27.05 -25.41 4.81
CA PRO A 287 -27.70 -25.66 3.52
C PRO A 287 -28.66 -24.55 3.07
N GLU A 288 -29.35 -23.92 4.03
CA GLU A 288 -30.34 -22.87 3.76
C GLU A 288 -29.73 -21.58 3.20
N ARG A 289 -28.41 -21.40 3.35
CA ARG A 289 -27.64 -20.29 2.80
C ARG A 289 -26.59 -20.73 1.80
N ASN A 290 -26.45 -22.03 1.56
CA ASN A 290 -25.38 -22.64 0.75
C ASN A 290 -23.96 -22.25 1.22
N GLU A 291 -23.74 -22.28 2.53
CA GLU A 291 -22.51 -21.79 3.18
C GLU A 291 -21.94 -22.80 4.17
N ALA A 292 -20.61 -22.80 4.32
CA ALA A 292 -19.93 -23.53 5.39
C ALA A 292 -19.05 -22.59 6.21
N LEU A 293 -19.05 -22.75 7.54
CA LEU A 293 -18.24 -21.98 8.46
C LEU A 293 -16.94 -22.74 8.76
N VAL A 294 -15.80 -22.05 8.65
CA VAL A 294 -14.49 -22.58 9.04
C VAL A 294 -13.85 -21.76 10.15
N ASN A 295 -13.04 -22.41 10.99
CA ASN A 295 -12.24 -21.75 12.04
C ASN A 295 -10.98 -21.03 11.51
N ALA A 296 -11.01 -20.55 10.28
CA ALA A 296 -9.93 -19.78 9.67
C ALA A 296 -10.46 -18.41 9.24
N GLY A 297 -10.27 -17.41 10.11
CA GLY A 297 -10.60 -16.01 9.84
C GLY A 297 -9.42 -15.17 9.38
N VAL A 298 -9.52 -13.84 9.55
CA VAL A 298 -8.47 -12.86 9.19
C VAL A 298 -7.13 -13.17 9.86
N ILE A 299 -7.12 -13.68 11.10
CA ILE A 299 -5.86 -13.97 11.80
C ILE A 299 -5.08 -15.10 11.12
N ALA A 300 -5.78 -16.08 10.55
CA ALA A 300 -5.16 -17.19 9.84
C ALA A 300 -4.88 -16.87 8.36
N LEU A 301 -5.79 -16.16 7.69
CA LEU A 301 -5.80 -16.00 6.23
C LEU A 301 -5.37 -14.62 5.74
N SER A 302 -5.28 -13.62 6.61
CA SER A 302 -5.21 -12.19 6.26
C SER A 302 -6.47 -11.68 5.53
N ARG A 303 -6.40 -10.47 4.93
CA ARG A 303 -7.47 -9.91 4.07
C ARG A 303 -7.04 -9.73 2.63
N GLU A 304 -5.96 -10.39 2.23
CA GLU A 304 -5.45 -10.27 0.88
C GLU A 304 -6.38 -10.98 -0.11
N ALA A 305 -6.53 -10.38 -1.29
CA ALA A 305 -7.36 -10.89 -2.37
C ALA A 305 -6.49 -11.22 -3.60
N SER A 306 -6.99 -12.11 -4.45
CA SER A 306 -6.36 -12.52 -5.70
C SER A 306 -7.30 -12.26 -6.88
N ALA A 307 -6.96 -12.73 -8.09
CA ALA A 307 -7.91 -12.71 -9.20
C ALA A 307 -9.08 -13.69 -9.01
N PHE A 308 -8.93 -14.66 -8.10
CA PHE A 308 -9.99 -15.59 -7.72
C PHE A 308 -10.90 -14.98 -6.66
N THR A 309 -12.18 -15.36 -6.72
CA THR A 309 -13.19 -14.90 -5.77
C THR A 309 -12.86 -15.31 -4.34
N GLY A 310 -12.95 -14.36 -3.41
CA GLY A 310 -12.75 -14.57 -1.98
C GLY A 310 -11.32 -14.32 -1.49
N PHE A 311 -11.05 -14.77 -0.27
CA PHE A 311 -9.79 -14.59 0.46
C PHE A 311 -8.95 -15.89 0.54
N GLY A 312 -9.40 -16.92 -0.16
CA GLY A 312 -8.77 -18.23 -0.24
C GLY A 312 -9.67 -19.19 -1.01
N ARG A 313 -9.11 -20.31 -1.48
CA ARG A 313 -9.84 -21.37 -2.21
C ARG A 313 -9.71 -22.70 -1.50
N VAL A 314 -10.73 -23.54 -1.57
CA VAL A 314 -10.64 -24.90 -1.03
C VAL A 314 -9.86 -25.77 -2.01
N VAL A 315 -8.74 -26.36 -1.57
CA VAL A 315 -7.92 -27.22 -2.44
C VAL A 315 -8.72 -28.49 -2.78
N GLY A 316 -8.78 -28.84 -4.07
CA GLY A 316 -9.58 -29.96 -4.58
C GLY A 316 -11.06 -29.65 -4.80
N LYS A 317 -11.60 -28.55 -4.25
CA LYS A 317 -12.99 -28.11 -4.41
C LYS A 317 -13.00 -26.68 -4.96
N GLN A 318 -12.48 -26.50 -6.18
CA GLN A 318 -12.17 -25.19 -6.80
C GLN A 318 -13.36 -24.22 -6.93
N ALA A 319 -14.60 -24.72 -6.92
CA ALA A 319 -15.82 -23.91 -6.92
C ALA A 319 -16.04 -23.15 -5.62
N TRP A 320 -15.35 -23.55 -4.54
CA TRP A 320 -15.53 -23.00 -3.20
C TRP A 320 -14.37 -22.11 -2.80
N GLY A 321 -14.71 -20.95 -2.26
CA GLY A 321 -13.75 -19.98 -1.73
C GLY A 321 -14.24 -19.35 -0.44
N VAL A 322 -13.33 -18.75 0.30
CA VAL A 322 -13.64 -18.00 1.53
C VAL A 322 -14.22 -16.64 1.14
N VAL A 323 -15.54 -16.54 1.04
CA VAL A 323 -16.25 -15.35 0.53
C VAL A 323 -16.43 -14.26 1.58
N ARG A 324 -16.42 -14.61 2.87
CA ARG A 324 -16.49 -13.64 3.98
C ARG A 324 -15.53 -14.02 5.08
N LEU A 325 -15.00 -13.00 5.76
CA LEU A 325 -14.09 -13.15 6.88
C LEU A 325 -14.54 -12.29 8.07
N SER A 326 -14.48 -12.90 9.25
CA SER A 326 -14.35 -12.22 10.54
C SER A 326 -12.99 -12.57 11.15
N GLN A 327 -12.70 -12.11 12.37
CA GLN A 327 -11.38 -12.30 12.99
C GLN A 327 -10.94 -13.77 13.05
N GLU A 328 -11.82 -14.66 13.54
CA GLU A 328 -11.55 -16.11 13.69
C GLU A 328 -12.38 -16.99 12.74
N HIS A 329 -13.35 -16.41 12.04
CA HIS A 329 -14.33 -17.15 11.25
C HIS A 329 -14.17 -16.85 9.75
N GLY A 330 -14.14 -17.90 8.93
CA GLY A 330 -14.25 -17.81 7.48
C GLY A 330 -15.58 -18.43 7.02
N ILE A 331 -16.21 -17.83 6.02
CA ILE A 331 -17.38 -18.41 5.37
C ILE A 331 -16.99 -18.88 3.99
N LEU A 332 -17.15 -20.18 3.73
CA LEU A 332 -17.06 -20.76 2.40
C LEU A 332 -18.36 -20.52 1.65
N GLY A 333 -18.22 -20.13 0.39
CA GLY A 333 -19.32 -19.97 -0.54
C GLY A 333 -18.86 -20.31 -1.95
N THR A 334 -19.84 -20.53 -2.84
CA THR A 334 -19.61 -20.79 -4.25
C THR A 334 -20.42 -19.84 -5.12
N SER A 335 -19.87 -19.49 -6.28
CA SER A 335 -20.60 -18.80 -7.35
C SER A 335 -21.13 -19.75 -8.43
N GLU A 336 -20.90 -21.06 -8.29
CA GLU A 336 -21.37 -22.07 -9.23
C GLU A 336 -22.86 -22.38 -8.96
N GLU A 337 -23.72 -22.15 -9.96
CA GLU A 337 -25.16 -22.39 -9.82
C GLU A 337 -25.47 -23.88 -9.67
N GLY A 338 -26.38 -24.21 -8.75
CA GLY A 338 -26.88 -25.57 -8.55
C GLY A 338 -26.00 -26.47 -7.66
N ARG A 339 -24.78 -26.05 -7.33
CA ARG A 339 -23.88 -26.78 -6.43
C ARG A 339 -24.23 -26.52 -4.97
N LYS A 340 -24.39 -27.58 -4.19
CA LYS A 340 -24.87 -27.51 -2.81
C LYS A 340 -23.77 -27.78 -1.79
N VAL A 341 -23.76 -27.01 -0.71
CA VAL A 341 -22.76 -27.09 0.34
C VAL A 341 -22.77 -28.44 1.04
N GLU A 342 -23.93 -29.03 1.26
CA GLU A 342 -24.07 -30.34 1.92
C GLU A 342 -23.61 -31.53 1.07
N GLU A 343 -23.39 -31.32 -0.23
CA GLU A 343 -22.82 -32.35 -1.13
C GLU A 343 -21.29 -32.32 -1.11
N ASP A 344 -20.70 -31.15 -0.83
CA ASP A 344 -19.26 -30.96 -0.83
C ASP A 344 -18.66 -30.91 0.58
N PHE A 345 -19.42 -30.59 1.64
CA PHE A 345 -18.87 -30.43 2.99
C PHE A 345 -19.64 -31.14 4.08
N GLU A 346 -18.88 -31.62 5.06
CA GLU A 346 -19.37 -32.21 6.31
C GLU A 346 -18.86 -31.41 7.50
N SER A 347 -19.68 -31.30 8.55
CA SER A 347 -19.23 -30.66 9.79
C SER A 347 -18.14 -31.50 10.46
N CYS A 348 -17.15 -30.83 11.03
CA CYS A 348 -15.94 -31.39 11.64
C CYS A 348 -14.92 -32.01 10.67
N GLU A 349 -15.06 -31.82 9.35
CA GLU A 349 -14.00 -32.20 8.42
C GLU A 349 -12.85 -31.17 8.42
N THR A 350 -11.61 -31.62 8.22
CA THR A 350 -10.45 -30.75 8.00
C THR A 350 -10.23 -30.54 6.51
N ILE A 351 -10.18 -29.28 6.08
CA ILE A 351 -9.91 -28.90 4.69
C ILE A 351 -8.65 -28.03 4.56
N PRO A 352 -7.88 -28.22 3.48
CA PRO A 352 -6.84 -27.28 3.07
C PRO A 352 -7.41 -26.07 2.32
N LEU A 353 -7.04 -24.87 2.76
CA LEU A 353 -7.30 -23.61 2.08
C LEU A 353 -6.03 -23.15 1.36
N SER A 354 -6.11 -22.95 0.04
CA SER A 354 -5.13 -22.18 -0.73
C SER A 354 -5.28 -20.71 -0.35
N VAL A 355 -4.17 -20.07 0.02
CA VAL A 355 -4.13 -18.72 0.58
C VAL A 355 -3.18 -17.82 -0.18
N ILE A 356 -3.18 -16.54 0.20
CA ILE A 356 -2.21 -15.54 -0.25
C ILE A 356 -1.24 -15.28 0.90
N THR A 357 0.06 -15.43 0.66
CA THR A 357 1.08 -15.24 1.70
C THR A 357 1.64 -13.84 1.71
N LEU A 358 1.66 -13.19 0.54
CA LEU A 358 2.05 -11.80 0.36
C LEU A 358 1.25 -11.20 -0.78
N ASN A 359 0.53 -10.10 -0.52
CA ASN A 359 0.06 -9.27 -1.61
C ASN A 359 1.03 -8.11 -1.83
N THR A 360 1.58 -8.03 -3.03
CA THR A 360 2.35 -6.88 -3.49
C THR A 360 1.70 -6.19 -4.68
N SER A 361 0.46 -6.58 -5.03
CA SER A 361 -0.27 -6.02 -6.15
C SER A 361 -0.79 -4.63 -5.77
N PRO A 362 -0.38 -3.55 -6.46
CA PRO A 362 -1.01 -2.26 -6.31
C PRO A 362 -2.41 -2.36 -6.92
N HIS A 363 -3.42 -2.46 -6.06
CA HIS A 363 -4.84 -2.43 -6.44
C HIS A 363 -5.29 -3.55 -7.38
N ILE A 364 -5.62 -4.72 -6.82
CA ILE A 364 -6.83 -5.38 -7.30
C ILE A 364 -7.94 -4.37 -6.97
N LYS A 365 -8.62 -3.83 -7.99
CA LYS A 365 -9.91 -3.15 -7.82
C LYS A 365 -10.92 -4.18 -7.31
N GLN A 366 -10.72 -4.65 -6.09
CA GLN A 366 -11.81 -5.18 -5.31
C GLN A 366 -12.70 -3.96 -5.13
N VAL A 367 -13.93 -4.03 -5.65
CA VAL A 367 -14.95 -3.04 -5.38
C VAL A 367 -15.24 -3.14 -3.88
N ILE A 368 -14.35 -2.60 -3.07
CA ILE A 368 -14.59 -2.39 -1.65
C ILE A 368 -15.45 -1.14 -1.66
N MET A 369 -16.77 -1.34 -1.76
CA MET A 369 -17.71 -0.33 -1.35
C MET A 369 -17.26 0.16 0.02
N SER A 370 -17.02 1.46 0.16
CA SER A 370 -16.65 1.97 1.47
C SER A 370 -17.78 1.68 2.45
N TYR A 371 -17.47 1.62 3.75
CA TYR A 371 -18.51 1.49 4.77
C TYR A 371 -19.63 2.54 4.60
N ALA A 372 -19.27 3.73 4.10
CA ALA A 372 -20.22 4.78 3.77
C ALA A 372 -21.13 4.43 2.58
N ASP A 373 -20.60 3.76 1.55
CA ASP A 373 -21.39 3.34 0.38
C ASP A 373 -22.34 2.19 0.73
N VAL A 374 -21.90 1.24 1.58
CA VAL A 374 -22.75 0.17 2.10
C VAL A 374 -23.85 0.73 2.99
N ALA A 375 -23.52 1.65 3.91
CA ALA A 375 -24.49 2.32 4.77
C ALA A 375 -25.50 3.17 3.97
N ALA A 376 -25.07 3.79 2.87
CA ALA A 376 -25.93 4.57 1.99
C ALA A 376 -26.86 3.70 1.11
N SER A 377 -26.52 2.42 0.92
CA SER A 377 -27.31 1.46 0.14
C SER A 377 -28.40 0.73 0.94
N GLY A 378 -28.41 0.87 2.27
CA GLY A 378 -29.44 0.31 3.14
C GLY A 378 -30.80 1.01 2.98
N PRO A 379 -31.90 0.40 3.48
CA PRO A 379 -33.21 1.04 3.48
C PRO A 379 -33.12 2.36 4.25
N LYS A 380 -33.52 3.46 3.61
CA LYS A 380 -33.55 4.78 4.26
C LYS A 380 -34.58 4.75 5.37
N GLN A 381 -34.12 4.85 6.62
CA GLN A 381 -35.00 5.01 7.78
C GLN A 381 -35.88 6.26 7.61
N SER A 382 -37.14 6.18 8.05
CA SER A 382 -37.98 7.36 8.09
C SER A 382 -37.43 8.36 9.11
N PRO A 383 -37.73 9.67 9.01
CA PRO A 383 -37.31 10.66 10.01
C PRO A 383 -37.76 10.33 11.45
N GLN A 384 -38.81 9.51 11.60
CA GLN A 384 -39.32 9.04 12.88
C GLN A 384 -38.50 7.87 13.45
N ASP A 385 -37.97 6.99 12.59
CA ASP A 385 -37.11 5.86 13.00
C ASP A 385 -35.65 6.28 13.27
N ALA A 386 -35.23 7.41 12.72
CA ALA A 386 -33.90 8.00 12.95
C ALA A 386 -33.82 8.87 14.22
N ALA A 387 -34.96 9.14 14.87
CA ALA A 387 -35.00 9.90 16.11
C ALA A 387 -34.60 9.03 17.30
N ALA A 388 -33.65 9.49 18.12
CA ALA A 388 -33.31 8.81 19.36
C ALA A 388 -34.54 8.75 20.29
N PRO A 389 -34.79 7.63 21.00
CA PRO A 389 -35.86 7.58 21.98
C PRO A 389 -35.63 8.65 23.05
N GLN A 390 -36.71 9.35 23.43
CA GLN A 390 -36.65 10.36 24.48
C GLN A 390 -36.16 9.70 25.79
N PRO A 391 -35.17 10.28 26.48
CA PRO A 391 -34.71 9.72 27.74
C PRO A 391 -35.88 9.70 28.75
N PRO A 392 -35.97 8.66 29.61
CA PRO A 392 -37.06 8.57 30.57
C PRO A 392 -37.02 9.75 31.56
N GLU A 393 -38.15 10.43 31.72
CA GLU A 393 -38.32 11.46 32.74
C GLU A 393 -38.24 10.83 34.14
N ILE A 394 -37.28 11.29 34.93
CA ILE A 394 -37.16 10.93 36.33
C ILE A 394 -38.21 11.75 37.10
N ILE A 395 -39.29 11.09 37.51
CA ILE A 395 -40.26 11.67 38.44
C ILE A 395 -39.64 11.63 39.84
N SER A 396 -39.18 12.77 40.34
CA SER A 396 -38.61 12.89 41.68
C SER A 396 -39.73 12.91 42.73
N THR A 397 -39.99 11.76 43.36
CA THR A 397 -40.81 11.68 44.58
C THR A 397 -39.96 11.92 45.83
N GLU A 398 -40.33 13.01 46.53
CA GLU A 398 -40.14 13.34 47.95
C GLU A 398 -38.75 13.32 48.62
N SER A 399 -38.45 14.51 49.17
CA SER A 399 -38.02 14.77 50.56
C SER A 399 -36.74 14.11 51.08
N ALA A 400 -35.63 14.85 50.99
CA ALA A 400 -34.49 14.65 51.89
C ALA A 400 -33.76 15.98 52.17
N SER A 401 -34.08 16.54 53.34
CA SER A 401 -33.21 17.20 54.32
C SER A 401 -32.10 18.16 53.85
N THR A 402 -32.30 19.42 54.22
CA THR A 402 -31.28 20.47 54.35
C THR A 402 -30.20 20.11 55.38
N ALA A 403 -28.95 19.94 54.95
CA ALA A 403 -27.79 20.17 55.81
C ALA A 403 -26.51 20.37 54.98
N SER A 404 -25.94 21.57 55.10
CA SER A 404 -24.50 21.83 54.98
C SER A 404 -23.82 21.55 53.63
N LEU A 405 -23.81 22.57 52.77
CA LEU A 405 -22.69 22.79 51.85
C LEU A 405 -22.12 24.18 52.13
N ILE A 406 -21.05 24.20 52.93
CA ILE A 406 -20.18 25.37 53.12
C ILE A 406 -19.18 25.34 51.96
N ASP A 407 -19.15 26.42 51.17
CA ASP A 407 -18.18 26.64 50.10
C ASP A 407 -16.91 27.27 50.70
N VAL A 408 -15.74 26.73 50.39
CA VAL A 408 -14.49 26.96 51.15
C VAL A 408 -13.53 27.95 50.45
N ASP A 409 -13.82 28.41 49.23
CA ASP A 409 -12.82 29.12 48.41
C ASP A 409 -13.10 30.60 48.07
N LEU A 410 -13.81 31.36 48.91
CA LEU A 410 -14.01 32.82 48.70
C LEU A 410 -13.73 33.66 49.96
N PRO A 411 -12.96 34.79 49.89
CA PRO A 411 -12.57 35.57 51.06
C PRO A 411 -13.65 36.50 51.63
N SER A 412 -14.85 36.55 51.06
CA SER A 412 -15.94 37.41 51.58
C SER A 412 -17.31 36.81 51.33
N VAL A 413 -18.08 36.65 52.41
CA VAL A 413 -19.46 36.17 52.40
C VAL A 413 -20.35 37.27 51.80
N HIS A 414 -20.81 37.07 50.57
CA HIS A 414 -21.90 37.84 50.00
C HIS A 414 -23.19 37.04 50.11
N THR A 415 -24.23 37.64 50.69
CA THR A 415 -25.58 37.06 50.67
C THR A 415 -26.11 37.07 49.24
N VAL A 416 -26.33 35.90 48.69
CA VAL A 416 -26.91 35.72 47.35
C VAL A 416 -28.36 36.22 47.37
N ASN A 417 -28.72 37.06 46.40
CA ASN A 417 -30.09 37.56 46.25
C ASN A 417 -31.04 36.39 45.94
N SER A 418 -32.27 36.42 46.48
CA SER A 418 -33.24 35.31 46.41
C SER A 418 -33.64 34.91 44.99
N GLU A 419 -33.40 35.76 44.00
CA GLU A 419 -33.71 35.53 42.57
C GLU A 419 -32.60 34.76 41.81
N PHE A 420 -31.49 34.39 42.46
CA PHE A 420 -30.37 33.68 41.83
C PHE A 420 -30.74 32.29 41.28
N LEU A 421 -31.72 31.61 41.90
CA LEU A 421 -32.14 30.28 41.48
C LEU A 421 -32.88 30.28 40.14
N ASP A 422 -33.50 31.41 39.79
CA ASP A 422 -34.36 31.57 38.59
C ASP A 422 -33.59 32.17 37.40
N GLN A 423 -32.32 32.53 37.57
CA GLN A 423 -31.50 33.01 36.47
C GLN A 423 -31.06 31.84 35.56
N PRO A 424 -31.22 31.96 34.23
CA PRO A 424 -30.85 30.90 33.28
C PRO A 424 -29.33 30.70 33.17
N VAL A 425 -28.53 31.69 33.58
CA VAL A 425 -27.06 31.62 33.60
C VAL A 425 -26.58 32.11 34.97
N LYS A 426 -25.98 31.22 35.75
CA LYS A 426 -25.70 31.46 37.18
C LYS A 426 -24.28 31.92 37.47
N THR A 427 -23.39 31.89 36.48
CA THR A 427 -22.00 32.35 36.61
C THR A 427 -21.52 33.03 35.33
N GLU A 428 -20.65 34.03 35.46
CA GLU A 428 -20.06 34.75 34.30
C GLU A 428 -19.26 33.81 33.39
N THR A 429 -18.62 32.79 33.96
CA THR A 429 -17.91 31.73 33.24
C THR A 429 -18.83 30.88 32.37
N GLN A 430 -20.08 30.68 32.79
CA GLN A 430 -21.09 29.94 32.05
C GLN A 430 -21.69 30.79 30.91
N ALA A 431 -21.86 32.10 31.11
CA ALA A 431 -22.23 33.04 30.06
C ALA A 431 -21.16 33.07 28.94
N ALA A 432 -19.89 33.23 29.32
CA ALA A 432 -18.76 33.28 28.38
C ALA A 432 -18.49 31.96 27.64
N ARG A 433 -19.04 30.84 28.14
CA ARG A 433 -18.99 29.53 27.47
C ARG A 433 -20.10 29.40 26.42
N ILE A 434 -21.30 29.87 26.73
CA ILE A 434 -22.44 29.86 25.80
C ILE A 434 -22.14 30.75 24.59
N GLU A 435 -21.60 31.95 24.81
CA GLU A 435 -21.23 32.88 23.73
C GLU A 435 -20.18 32.26 22.78
N ARG A 436 -19.13 31.62 23.32
CA ARG A 436 -18.13 30.89 22.51
C ARG A 436 -18.71 29.69 21.75
N GLU A 437 -19.68 28.99 22.34
CA GLU A 437 -20.36 27.87 21.67
C GLU A 437 -21.29 28.35 20.54
N GLU A 438 -21.89 29.54 20.68
CA GLU A 438 -22.68 30.20 19.63
C GLU A 438 -21.79 30.72 18.49
N GLU A 439 -20.67 31.37 18.79
CA GLU A 439 -19.67 31.80 17.80
C GLU A 439 -19.13 30.60 17.00
N ALA A 440 -18.77 29.50 17.67
CA ALA A 440 -18.29 28.28 17.01
C ALA A 440 -19.37 27.63 16.12
N ARG A 441 -20.66 27.71 16.52
CA ARG A 441 -21.78 27.24 15.68
C ARG A 441 -22.00 28.12 14.46
N GLU A 442 -21.84 29.43 14.58
CA GLU A 442 -21.88 30.34 13.45
C GLU A 442 -20.73 30.11 12.46
N GLU A 443 -19.50 29.97 12.95
CA GLU A 443 -18.35 29.68 12.10
C GLU A 443 -18.51 28.36 11.36
N LYS A 444 -19.01 27.32 12.06
CA LYS A 444 -19.31 26.03 11.44
C LYS A 444 -20.38 26.16 10.35
N ARG A 445 -21.46 26.91 10.58
CA ARG A 445 -22.48 27.20 9.56
C ARG A 445 -21.91 27.94 8.34
N LYS A 446 -21.03 28.93 8.56
CA LYS A 446 -20.35 29.67 7.48
C LYS A 446 -19.44 28.74 6.66
N ARG A 447 -18.68 27.86 7.32
CA ARG A 447 -17.81 26.86 6.69
C ARG A 447 -18.61 25.83 5.89
N ASP A 448 -19.70 25.30 6.45
CA ASP A 448 -20.54 24.31 5.78
C ASP A 448 -21.28 24.91 4.58
N ALA A 449 -21.74 26.18 4.68
CA ALA A 449 -22.34 26.90 3.55
C ALA A 449 -21.32 27.15 2.41
N ALA A 450 -20.07 27.49 2.76
CA ALA A 450 -19.00 27.65 1.77
C ALA A 450 -18.65 26.32 1.08
N ALA A 451 -18.56 25.23 1.85
CA ALA A 451 -18.31 23.88 1.31
C ALA A 451 -19.46 23.40 0.40
N ALA A 452 -20.72 23.69 0.76
CA ALA A 452 -21.87 23.38 -0.08
C ALA A 452 -21.86 24.17 -1.40
N LYS A 453 -21.45 25.45 -1.35
CA LYS A 453 -21.30 26.29 -2.54
C LYS A 453 -20.17 25.77 -3.45
N ALA A 454 -19.03 25.36 -2.88
CA ALA A 454 -17.93 24.76 -3.62
C ALA A 454 -18.32 23.44 -4.31
N ARG A 455 -18.99 22.53 -3.59
CA ARG A 455 -19.52 21.28 -4.19
C ARG A 455 -20.52 21.52 -5.31
N LYS A 456 -21.35 22.56 -5.21
CA LYS A 456 -22.30 22.93 -6.27
C LYS A 456 -21.58 23.46 -7.51
N THR A 457 -20.48 24.19 -7.33
CA THR A 457 -19.62 24.67 -8.42
C THR A 457 -18.84 23.51 -9.07
N ASP A 458 -18.30 22.58 -8.29
CA ASP A 458 -17.61 21.39 -8.81
C ASP A 458 -18.55 20.49 -9.60
N ASN A 459 -19.75 20.23 -9.08
CA ASN A 459 -20.76 19.45 -9.82
C ASN A 459 -21.18 20.14 -11.12
N TRP A 460 -21.32 21.47 -11.12
CA TRP A 460 -21.62 22.21 -12.34
C TRP A 460 -20.47 22.11 -13.37
N LEU A 461 -19.21 22.22 -12.93
CA LEU A 461 -18.02 22.05 -13.77
C LEU A 461 -17.93 20.63 -14.35
N ILE A 462 -18.15 19.60 -13.54
CA ILE A 462 -18.17 18.20 -13.97
C ILE A 462 -19.27 17.97 -15.01
N GLN A 463 -20.44 18.57 -14.82
CA GLN A 463 -21.58 18.46 -15.75
C GLN A 463 -21.35 19.22 -17.07
N GLN A 464 -20.53 20.28 -17.07
CA GLN A 464 -20.07 20.94 -18.30
C GLN A 464 -18.99 20.12 -19.00
N PHE A 465 -18.06 19.51 -18.25
CA PHE A 465 -17.04 18.60 -18.79
C PHE A 465 -17.65 17.37 -19.48
N SER A 466 -18.66 16.74 -18.87
CA SER A 466 -19.34 15.58 -19.46
C SER A 466 -20.13 15.94 -20.72
N ARG A 467 -20.60 17.20 -20.86
CA ARG A 467 -21.26 17.68 -22.08
C ARG A 467 -20.28 17.99 -23.22
N LEU A 468 -19.01 18.22 -22.90
CA LEU A 468 -17.94 18.44 -23.87
C LEU A 468 -17.26 17.12 -24.32
N SER A 469 -17.33 16.06 -23.51
CA SER A 469 -16.74 14.75 -23.85
C SER A 469 -17.61 13.89 -24.78
N ASP A 470 -18.93 14.10 -24.78
CA ASP A 470 -19.89 13.17 -25.40
C ASP A 470 -20.39 13.57 -26.80
N GLY A 471 -19.63 14.37 -27.56
CA GLY A 471 -19.99 14.62 -28.96
C GLY A 471 -18.92 15.39 -29.73
N ASN A 472 -18.87 15.17 -31.05
CA ASN A 472 -17.94 15.76 -32.04
C ASN A 472 -17.65 17.26 -31.81
N ALA A 473 -16.74 17.55 -30.88
CA ALA A 473 -16.25 18.88 -30.60
C ALA A 473 -15.15 19.18 -31.62
N THR A 474 -15.44 20.08 -32.56
CA THR A 474 -14.43 20.62 -33.50
C THR A 474 -13.21 21.11 -32.72
N GLY A 475 -11.99 20.74 -33.13
CA GLY A 475 -10.73 21.03 -32.41
C GLY A 475 -10.51 22.50 -32.00
N LEU A 476 -11.23 23.44 -32.62
CA LEU A 476 -11.27 24.85 -32.23
C LEU A 476 -11.86 25.08 -30.82
N VAL A 477 -12.86 24.30 -30.40
CA VAL A 477 -13.48 24.42 -29.07
C VAL A 477 -12.52 23.95 -27.97
N ILE A 478 -11.77 22.88 -28.25
CA ILE A 478 -10.75 22.34 -27.33
C ILE A 478 -9.57 23.32 -27.21
N ALA A 479 -9.13 23.92 -28.32
CA ALA A 479 -8.04 24.91 -28.32
C ALA A 479 -8.39 26.19 -27.53
N ASN A 480 -9.60 26.72 -27.70
CA ASN A 480 -10.07 27.89 -26.95
C ASN A 480 -10.20 27.57 -25.45
N PHE A 481 -10.76 26.41 -25.11
CA PHE A 481 -10.87 25.98 -23.72
C PHE A 481 -9.49 25.84 -23.04
N ALA A 482 -8.53 25.21 -23.73
CA ALA A 482 -7.16 25.09 -23.23
C ALA A 482 -6.49 26.47 -23.04
N THR A 483 -6.79 27.43 -23.92
CA THR A 483 -6.26 28.80 -23.83
C THR A 483 -6.81 29.55 -22.62
N VAL A 484 -8.13 29.48 -22.38
CA VAL A 484 -8.76 30.13 -21.22
C VAL A 484 -8.31 29.49 -19.90
N VAL A 485 -8.24 28.16 -19.83
CA VAL A 485 -7.78 27.43 -18.65
C VAL A 485 -6.30 27.73 -18.37
N GLY A 486 -5.45 27.69 -19.41
CA GLY A 486 -4.02 28.00 -19.29
C GLY A 486 -3.76 29.43 -18.83
N LEU A 487 -4.48 30.40 -19.41
CA LEU A 487 -4.35 31.81 -19.03
C LEU A 487 -4.86 32.06 -17.59
N SER A 488 -5.95 31.41 -17.20
CA SER A 488 -6.50 31.49 -15.84
C SER A 488 -5.52 30.93 -14.81
N ALA A 489 -4.93 29.76 -15.09
CA ALA A 489 -3.92 29.15 -14.22
C ALA A 489 -2.65 30.03 -14.10
N TYR A 490 -2.19 30.61 -15.21
CA TYR A 490 -1.03 31.50 -15.21
C TYR A 490 -1.29 32.79 -14.41
N LEU A 491 -2.45 33.44 -14.60
CA LEU A 491 -2.82 34.62 -13.85
C LEU A 491 -3.03 34.31 -12.36
N GLY A 492 -3.59 33.14 -12.04
CA GLY A 492 -3.70 32.65 -10.66
C GLY A 492 -2.34 32.47 -10.00
N TYR A 493 -1.38 31.84 -10.68
CA TYR A 493 -0.01 31.67 -10.20
C TYR A 493 0.71 33.02 -9.99
N LYS A 494 0.54 33.97 -10.93
CA LYS A 494 1.08 35.34 -10.78
C LYS A 494 0.42 36.10 -9.63
N GLY A 495 -0.90 35.95 -9.45
CA GLY A 495 -1.64 36.54 -8.33
C GLY A 495 -1.18 36.00 -6.99
N TRP A 496 -0.94 34.69 -6.89
CA TRP A 496 -0.37 34.05 -5.71
C TRP A 496 1.02 34.60 -5.36
N GLY A 497 1.89 34.73 -6.35
CA GLY A 497 3.22 35.33 -6.14
C GLY A 497 3.19 36.82 -5.73
N LEU A 498 2.14 37.57 -6.08
CA LEU A 498 1.92 38.94 -5.59
C LEU A 498 1.36 38.96 -4.17
N TYR A 499 0.54 37.97 -3.81
CA TYR A 499 0.01 37.78 -2.46
C TYR A 499 1.13 37.45 -1.45
N GLU A 500 2.00 36.49 -1.76
CA GLU A 500 3.15 36.14 -0.89
C GLU A 500 4.09 37.32 -0.64
N LYS A 501 4.17 38.25 -1.60
CA LYS A 501 5.00 39.47 -1.50
C LYS A 501 4.27 40.65 -0.84
N GLY A 502 3.02 40.47 -0.38
CA GLY A 502 2.20 41.51 0.22
C GLY A 502 1.82 42.65 -0.74
N LYS A 503 1.89 42.43 -2.05
CA LYS A 503 1.70 43.45 -3.10
C LYS A 503 0.44 43.23 -3.96
N LEU A 504 -0.46 42.35 -3.53
CA LEU A 504 -1.72 42.11 -4.24
C LEU A 504 -2.72 43.22 -3.87
N ASP A 505 -2.90 44.19 -4.77
CA ASP A 505 -3.89 45.25 -4.63
C ASP A 505 -5.11 45.03 -5.54
N TRP A 506 -6.21 45.76 -5.27
CA TRP A 506 -7.44 45.68 -6.07
C TRP A 506 -7.23 46.11 -7.52
N LYS A 507 -6.18 46.88 -7.81
CA LYS A 507 -5.80 47.28 -9.16
C LYS A 507 -5.24 46.10 -9.95
N ALA A 508 -4.35 45.30 -9.36
CA ALA A 508 -3.81 44.09 -9.97
C ALA A 508 -4.91 43.03 -10.21
N VAL A 509 -5.83 42.87 -9.25
CA VAL A 509 -7.01 42.00 -9.39
C VAL A 509 -7.91 42.48 -10.54
N GLY A 510 -8.16 43.79 -10.61
CA GLY A 510 -8.96 44.40 -11.69
C GLY A 510 -8.32 44.23 -13.07
N ILE A 511 -7.00 44.37 -13.19
CA ILE A 511 -6.28 44.13 -14.45
C ILE A 511 -6.36 42.65 -14.87
N GLY A 512 -6.16 41.72 -13.93
CA GLY A 512 -6.27 40.28 -14.20
C GLY A 512 -7.67 39.87 -14.66
N ALA A 513 -8.71 40.39 -14.00
CA ALA A 513 -10.10 40.19 -14.40
C ALA A 513 -10.41 40.81 -15.76
N GLY A 514 -9.86 41.99 -16.05
CA GLY A 514 -10.01 42.67 -17.35
C GLY A 514 -9.39 41.88 -18.51
N ILE A 515 -8.21 41.28 -18.30
CA ILE A 515 -7.54 40.42 -19.29
C ILE A 515 -8.39 39.17 -19.58
N LEU A 516 -8.90 38.50 -18.55
CA LEU A 516 -9.76 37.33 -18.71
C LEU A 516 -11.07 37.66 -19.44
N ALA A 517 -11.70 38.79 -19.09
CA ALA A 517 -12.94 39.24 -19.73
C ALA A 517 -12.71 39.59 -21.22
N SER A 518 -11.59 40.22 -21.55
CA SER A 518 -11.28 40.60 -22.94
C SER A 518 -10.92 39.40 -23.83
N VAL A 519 -10.18 38.41 -23.30
CA VAL A 519 -9.94 37.14 -24.02
C VAL A 519 -11.23 36.37 -24.23
N SER A 520 -12.08 36.27 -23.21
CA SER A 520 -13.39 35.61 -23.31
C SER A 520 -14.31 36.31 -24.32
N ALA A 521 -14.29 37.64 -24.38
CA ALA A 521 -15.07 38.41 -25.36
C ALA A 521 -14.55 38.23 -26.78
N ALA A 522 -13.23 38.22 -26.98
CA ALA A 522 -12.60 37.99 -28.29
C ALA A 522 -12.95 36.59 -28.83
N GLU A 523 -12.88 35.56 -27.99
CA GLU A 523 -13.28 34.20 -28.34
C GLU A 523 -14.78 34.09 -28.66
N GLY A 524 -15.64 34.80 -27.91
CA GLY A 524 -17.08 34.84 -28.18
C GLY A 524 -17.43 35.45 -29.55
N VAL A 525 -16.68 36.46 -29.98
CA VAL A 525 -16.85 37.12 -31.29
C VAL A 525 -16.28 36.25 -32.43
N LEU A 526 -15.08 35.70 -32.27
CA LEU A 526 -14.44 34.79 -33.24
C LEU A 526 -15.24 33.51 -33.43
N GLY A 527 -15.75 32.92 -32.34
CA GLY A 527 -16.61 31.75 -32.36
C GLY A 527 -17.89 31.99 -33.16
N ARG A 528 -18.55 33.14 -32.98
CA ARG A 528 -19.76 33.50 -33.77
C ARG A 528 -19.46 33.78 -35.24
N TYR A 529 -18.32 34.38 -35.55
CA TYR A 529 -17.92 34.69 -36.92
C TYR A 529 -17.62 33.40 -37.73
N LEU A 530 -16.90 32.46 -37.12
CA LEU A 530 -16.54 31.18 -37.74
C LEU A 530 -17.73 30.22 -37.85
N TYR A 531 -18.69 30.25 -36.91
CA TYR A 531 -19.91 29.43 -36.98
C TYR A 531 -20.88 29.90 -38.09
N LYS A 532 -20.87 31.18 -38.47
CA LYS A 532 -21.68 31.70 -39.59
C LYS A 532 -21.13 31.28 -40.97
N GLY A 533 -19.83 31.03 -41.10
CA GLY A 533 -19.20 30.59 -42.36
C GLY A 533 -19.52 29.14 -42.76
N LYS A 534 -19.92 28.29 -41.81
CA LYS A 534 -20.14 26.84 -42.05
C LYS A 534 -21.58 26.47 -42.44
N LYS A 535 -22.52 27.42 -42.43
CA LYS A 535 -23.94 27.19 -42.81
C LYS A 535 -24.28 27.57 -44.26
N GLY A 536 -23.30 27.95 -45.08
CA GLY A 536 -23.50 28.42 -46.46
C GLY A 536 -23.02 27.47 -47.58
N GLY A 537 -22.77 26.19 -47.28
CA GLY A 537 -22.32 25.20 -48.28
C GLY A 537 -23.01 23.86 -48.06
N SER A 538 -24.26 23.76 -48.50
CA SER A 538 -24.98 22.53 -48.83
C SER A 538 -25.88 22.82 -50.02
#